data_AF-A0A956UHT0-F1
#
_entry.id   AF-A0A956UHT0-F1
#
_cell.length_a   1.000
_cell.length_b   1.000
_cell.length_c   1.000
_cell.angle_alpha   90.00
_cell.angle_beta   90.00
_cell.angle_gamma   90.00
#
_symmetry.space_group_name_H-M   'P 1'
#
loop_
_entity.id
_entity.type
_entity.pdbx_description
1 polymer ?
#
loop_
_entity_poly.entity_id
_entity_poly.type
_entity_poly.pdbx_seq_one_letter_code
_entity_poly.pdbx_strand_id
1 'polypeptide(L)' 'MVSITIRHVPDSVHQRLTAHADELGVSLQAYLLQELDRIASLRPMPLAIADAERRLARAKTTLTVQEILSAVHADRK' A
#
# COMPACT_ATOMS: atom_id res chain seq x y z
N MET A 1 -22.45 -2.05 12.89
CA MET A 1 -21.03 -2.46 12.86
C MET A 1 -20.93 -3.85 12.28
N VAL A 2 -19.90 -4.11 11.46
CA VAL A 2 -19.59 -5.44 10.96
C VAL A 2 -18.48 -6.04 11.83
N SER A 3 -18.57 -7.33 12.14
CA SER A 3 -17.55 -8.07 12.88
C SER A 3 -16.89 -9.09 11.95
N ILE A 4 -15.57 -9.26 12.09
CA ILE A 4 -14.79 -10.25 11.36
C ILE A 4 -14.08 -11.13 12.39
N THR A 5 -14.23 -12.45 12.24
CA THR A 5 -13.48 -13.43 13.03
C THR A 5 -12.49 -14.16 12.13
N ILE A 6 -11.20 -14.02 12.42
CA ILE A 6 -10.15 -14.76 11.73
C ILE A 6 -9.85 -16.02 12.55
N ARG A 7 -10.02 -17.20 11.95
CA ARG A 7 -9.77 -18.50 12.58
C ARG A 7 -8.42 -19.06 12.16
N HIS A 8 -7.89 -19.96 12.97
CA HIS A 8 -6.63 -20.67 12.69
C HIS A 8 -5.43 -19.74 12.47
N VAL A 9 -5.39 -18.63 13.20
CA VAL A 9 -4.21 -17.74 13.21
C VAL A 9 -3.09 -18.48 13.94
N PRO A 10 -1.91 -18.67 13.33
CA PRO A 10 -0.77 -19.27 14.03
C PRO A 10 -0.40 -18.44 15.25
N ASP A 11 -0.09 -19.09 16.38
CA ASP A 11 0.25 -18.40 17.63
C ASP A 11 1.40 -17.40 17.46
N SER A 12 2.40 -17.77 16.65
CA SER A 12 3.54 -16.89 16.32
C SER A 12 3.14 -15.65 15.54
N VAL A 13 2.07 -15.71 14.74
CA VAL A 13 1.52 -14.54 14.05
C VAL A 13 0.74 -13.68 15.03
N HIS A 14 -0.11 -14.29 15.85
CA HIS A 14 -0.87 -13.57 16.87
C HIS A 14 0.05 -12.81 17.83
N GLN A 15 1.08 -13.45 18.37
CA GLN A 15 2.05 -12.84 19.28
C GLN A 15 2.78 -11.64 18.64
N ARG A 16 3.19 -11.75 17.37
CA ARG A 16 3.82 -10.62 16.67
C ARG A 16 2.87 -9.44 16.50
N LEU A 17 1.61 -9.71 16.16
CA LEU A 17 0.60 -8.65 16.00
C LEU A 17 0.28 -7.98 17.34
N THR A 18 0.24 -8.75 18.43
CA THR A 18 0.12 -8.20 19.80
C THR A 18 1.31 -7.32 20.13
N ALA A 19 2.54 -7.79 19.89
CA ALA A 19 3.75 -7.01 20.16
C ALA A 19 3.75 -5.67 19.41
N HIS A 20 3.36 -5.66 18.13
CA HIS A 20 3.25 -4.41 17.36
C HIS A 20 2.18 -3.46 17.93
N ALA A 21 1.05 -3.99 18.40
CA ALA A 21 0.01 -3.17 19.02
C ALA A 21 0.49 -2.56 20.35
N ASP A 22 1.22 -3.35 21.15
CA ASP A 22 1.82 -2.91 22.42
C ASP A 22 2.89 -1.83 22.20
N GLU A 23 3.75 -1.99 21.19
CA GLU A 23 4.76 -0.99 20.80
C GLU A 23 4.12 0.36 20.40
N LEU A 24 2.92 0.31 19.82
CA LEU A 24 2.15 1.49 19.43
C LEU A 24 1.22 2.00 20.55
N GLY A 25 1.16 1.32 21.71
CA GLY A 25 0.32 1.70 22.85
C GLY A 25 -1.18 1.59 22.57
N VAL A 26 -1.60 0.72 21.67
CA VAL A 26 -3.01 0.53 21.28
C VAL A 26 -3.47 -0.91 21.50
N SER A 27 -4.78 -1.14 21.56
CA SER A 27 -5.29 -2.51 21.63
C SER A 27 -5.05 -3.26 20.32
N LEU A 28 -4.91 -4.58 20.39
CA LEU A 28 -4.77 -5.44 19.20
C LEU A 28 -5.91 -5.21 18.19
N GLN A 29 -7.15 -5.02 18.68
CA GLN A 29 -8.29 -4.73 17.81
C GLN A 29 -8.13 -3.39 17.09
N ALA A 30 -7.70 -2.34 17.78
CA ALA A 30 -7.48 -1.02 17.17
C ALA A 30 -6.37 -1.07 16.12
N TYR A 31 -5.25 -1.75 16.44
CA TYR A 31 -4.15 -1.98 15.51
C TYR A 31 -4.61 -2.74 14.25
N LEU A 32 -5.35 -3.84 14.41
CA LEU A 32 -5.85 -4.61 13.27
C LEU A 32 -6.83 -3.82 12.40
N LEU A 33 -7.64 -2.94 12.98
CA LEU A 33 -8.52 -2.05 12.20
C LEU A 33 -7.72 -1.06 11.36
N GLN A 34 -6.66 -0.47 11.92
CA GLN A 34 -5.75 0.41 11.18
C GLN A 34 -5.05 -0.34 10.04
N GLU A 35 -4.59 -1.57 10.29
CA GLU A 35 -3.97 -2.38 9.25
C GLU A 35 -4.95 -2.79 8.14
N LEU A 36 -6.20 -3.09 8.48
CA LEU A 36 -7.23 -3.36 7.48
C LEU A 36 -7.52 -2.13 6.62
N ASP A 37 -7.59 -0.94 7.22
CA ASP A 37 -7.78 0.31 6.49
C ASP A 37 -6.57 0.60 5.57
N ARG A 38 -5.35 0.41 6.09
CA ARG A 38 -4.12 0.50 5.30
C ARG A 38 -4.16 -0.44 4.12
N ILE A 39 -4.50 -1.72 4.32
CA ILE A 39 -4.60 -2.70 3.24
C ILE A 39 -5.69 -2.33 2.23
N ALA A 40 -6.85 -1.85 2.69
CA ALA A 40 -7.95 -1.44 1.81
C ALA A 40 -7.60 -0.19 0.98
N SER A 41 -6.75 0.69 1.50
CA SER A 41 -6.23 1.86 0.77
C SER A 41 -5.27 1.46 -0.38
N LEU A 42 -4.62 0.30 -0.26
CA LEU A 42 -3.72 -0.20 -1.29
C LEU A 42 -4.52 -0.77 -2.46
N ARG A 43 -4.15 -0.34 -3.68
CA ARG A 43 -4.68 -0.98 -4.88
C ARG A 43 -4.06 -2.38 -5.02
N PRO A 44 -4.85 -3.42 -5.31
CA PRO A 44 -4.29 -4.74 -5.63
C PRO A 44 -3.28 -4.60 -6.78
N MET A 45 -2.06 -5.10 -6.59
CA MET A 45 -0.95 -4.92 -7.54
C MET A 45 -1.32 -5.27 -9.00
N PRO A 46 -2.03 -6.38 -9.28
CA PRO A 46 -2.42 -6.70 -10.65
C PRO A 46 -3.31 -5.64 -11.29
N LEU A 47 -4.22 -5.04 -10.51
CA LEU A 47 -5.10 -3.98 -10.98
C LEU A 47 -4.33 -2.67 -11.18
N ALA A 48 -3.37 -2.37 -10.29
CA ALA A 48 -2.51 -1.21 -10.41
C ALA A 48 -1.67 -1.24 -11.71
N ILE A 49 -1.08 -2.40 -12.03
CA ILE A 49 -0.31 -2.61 -13.26
C ILE A 49 -1.21 -2.44 -14.49
N ALA A 50 -2.37 -3.12 -14.52
CA ALA A 50 -3.28 -3.05 -15.66
C ALA A 50 -3.82 -1.62 -15.90
N ASP A 51 -3.97 -0.80 -14.86
CA ASP A 51 -4.34 0.60 -15.01
C ASP A 51 -3.17 1.46 -15.50
N ALA A 52 -1.94 1.19 -15.04
CA ALA A 52 -0.74 1.87 -15.54
C ALA A 52 -0.53 1.60 -17.04
N GLU A 53 -0.66 0.34 -17.47
CA GLU A 53 -0.59 -0.04 -18.89
C GLU A 53 -1.68 0.66 -19.72
N ARG A 54 -2.93 0.69 -19.23
CA ARG A 54 -4.02 1.41 -19.91
C ARG A 54 -3.77 2.91 -20.01
N ARG A 55 -3.17 3.53 -18.98
CA ARG A 55 -2.79 4.95 -19.01
C ARG A 55 -1.67 5.18 -20.03
N LEU A 56 -0.66 4.32 -20.06
CA LEU A 56 0.44 4.41 -21.03
C LEU A 56 -0.06 4.30 -22.47
N ALA A 57 -0.93 3.32 -22.75
CA ALA A 57 -1.54 3.14 -24.07
C ALA A 57 -2.35 4.36 -24.53
N ARG A 58 -3.00 5.08 -23.60
CA ARG A 58 -3.77 6.30 -23.89
C ARG A 58 -2.90 7.53 -24.04
N ALA A 59 -1.85 7.66 -23.24
CA ALA A 59 -1.01 8.85 -23.21
C ALA A 59 -0.34 9.12 -24.56
N LYS A 60 0.00 8.07 -25.33
CA LYS A 60 0.74 8.16 -26.61
C LYS A 60 2.02 9.01 -26.52
N THR A 61 2.50 9.30 -25.32
CA THR A 61 3.71 10.07 -25.04
C THR A 61 4.83 9.10 -24.77
N THR A 62 5.91 9.24 -25.53
CA THR A 62 7.16 8.53 -25.29
C THR A 62 8.19 9.56 -24.85
N LEU A 63 8.66 9.46 -23.61
CA LEU A 63 9.74 10.31 -23.10
C LEU A 63 11.03 9.51 -23.09
N THR A 64 12.09 10.12 -23.58
CA THR A 64 13.45 9.60 -23.42
C THR A 64 13.95 9.90 -22.01
N VAL A 65 14.92 9.11 -21.58
CA VAL A 65 15.59 9.31 -20.27
C VAL A 65 16.19 10.73 -20.18
N GLN A 66 16.73 11.27 -21.28
CA GLN A 66 17.34 12.60 -21.31
C GLN A 66 16.33 13.73 -21.10
N GLU A 67 15.13 13.61 -21.67
CA GLU A 67 14.04 14.58 -21.47
C GLU A 67 13.55 14.59 -20.02
N ILE A 68 13.43 13.40 -19.41
CA ILE A 68 13.05 13.28 -17.99
C ILE A 68 14.09 13.93 -17.09
N LEU A 69 15.38 13.60 -17.29
CA LEU A 69 16.46 14.17 -16.49
C LEU A 69 16.57 15.69 -16.66
N SER A 70 16.36 16.20 -17.86
CA SER A 70 16.39 17.65 -18.12
C SER A 70 15.26 18.37 -17.38
N ALA A 71 14.04 17.81 -17.39
CA ALA A 71 12.91 18.39 -16.66
C ALA A 71 13.12 18.38 -15.14
N VAL A 72 13.64 17.28 -14.58
CA VAL A 72 13.92 17.18 -13.13
C VAL A 72 15.01 18.17 -12.69
N HIS A 73 16.06 18.37 -13.50
CA HIS A 73 17.10 19.36 -13.18
C HIS A 73 16.60 20.80 -13.30
N ALA A 74 15.66 21.07 -14.21
CA ALA A 74 15.05 22.40 -14.37
C ALA A 74 14.16 22.76 -13.17
N ASP A 75 13.44 21.80 -12.59
CA ASP A 75 12.58 22.00 -11.39
C ASP A 75 13.38 22.28 -10.11
N ARG A 76 14.64 21.83 -10.06
CA ARG A 76 15.54 22.01 -8.89
C ARG A 76 16.30 23.34 -8.87
N LYS A 77 16.12 24.20 -9.87
CA LYS A 77 16.77 25.52 -9.96
C LYS A 77 15.78 26.64 -9.66
#